data_AF-A0A7S0LJN2-F1
#
_entry.id   AF-A0A7S0LJN2-F1
#
_cell.length_a   1.000
_cell.length_b   1.000
_cell.length_c   1.000
_cell.angle_alpha   90.00
_cell.angle_beta   90.00
_cell.angle_gamma   90.00
#
_symmetry.space_group_name_H-M   'P 1'
#
loop_
_entity.id
_entity.type
_entity.pdbx_description
1 polymer ?
#
loop_
_entity_poly.entity_id
_entity_poly.type
_entity_poly.pdbx_seq_one_letter_code
_entity_poly.pdbx_strand_id
1 'polypeptide(L)'
;KLPCPAAPNSTSPTLPPPPSPLAVPPPPPPPPPPSPVPVSPSPASSGIPTGGVLVLRGSATTNTGNSVLGCLRPGEDDDTKTMAGAQYPSIAGQCCTSAGRCQRKFNNVCVAEPSTNGVIEQLNFAEAAARCASFSLELCEQSCRGTGCLYDRHPVFTKLPCPTAPNSTSP
;
A
#
# COMPACT_ATOMS: atom_id res chain seq x y z
N LYS A 1 -42.18 52.54 52.65
CA LYS A 1 -41.77 53.96 52.85
C LYS A 1 -41.42 54.53 51.49
N LEU A 2 -42.29 55.44 51.04
CA LEU A 2 -42.25 56.45 49.97
C LEU A 2 -41.56 56.17 48.60
N PRO A 3 -42.16 56.69 47.51
CA PRO A 3 -41.86 56.41 46.11
C PRO A 3 -40.93 57.47 45.51
N CYS A 4 -40.42 57.22 44.30
CA CYS A 4 -39.96 58.29 43.41
C CYS A 4 -40.31 57.94 41.95
N PRO A 5 -41.32 58.59 41.35
CA PRO A 5 -41.42 58.75 39.93
C PRO A 5 -40.77 60.07 39.46
N ALA A 6 -40.28 60.00 38.22
CA ALA A 6 -40.18 61.04 37.20
C ALA A 6 -39.17 62.20 37.32
N ALA A 7 -38.44 62.35 36.20
CA ALA A 7 -38.20 63.58 35.40
C ALA A 7 -36.70 63.90 35.19
N PRO A 8 -36.33 64.71 34.16
CA PRO A 8 -36.84 64.78 32.79
C PRO A 8 -35.70 64.82 31.72
N ASN A 9 -36.12 64.74 30.46
CA ASN A 9 -35.35 64.96 29.23
C ASN A 9 -34.31 66.09 29.29
N SER A 10 -33.11 65.78 28.78
CA SER A 10 -32.18 66.79 28.28
C SER A 10 -31.70 66.36 26.88
N THR A 11 -32.21 67.07 25.89
CA THR A 11 -31.90 66.96 24.46
C THR A 11 -30.49 67.46 24.15
N SER A 12 -29.71 66.68 23.42
CA SER A 12 -28.53 67.17 22.68
C SER A 12 -28.04 66.13 21.64
N PRO A 13 -27.21 66.52 20.66
CA PRO A 13 -27.56 66.38 19.25
C PRO A 13 -26.88 65.20 18.56
N THR A 14 -27.46 64.85 17.41
CA THR A 14 -27.03 63.88 16.40
C THR A 14 -25.52 63.82 16.16
N LEU A 15 -24.97 62.61 16.31
CA LEU A 15 -23.75 62.16 15.64
C LEU A 15 -24.09 60.88 14.86
N PRO A 16 -23.78 60.78 13.56
CA PRO A 16 -23.83 59.52 12.85
C PRO A 16 -22.51 58.75 13.05
N PRO A 17 -22.57 57.47 13.42
CA PRO A 17 -21.49 56.56 13.04
C PRO A 17 -22.03 55.17 12.63
N PRO A 18 -21.15 54.23 12.30
CA PRO A 18 -20.26 54.12 11.14
C PRO A 18 -20.83 53.09 10.12
N PRO A 19 -20.22 52.86 8.94
CA PRO A 19 -20.64 51.78 8.05
C PRO A 19 -20.54 50.41 8.76
N SER A 20 -21.58 49.60 8.60
CA SER A 20 -21.67 48.24 9.12
C SER A 20 -20.39 47.44 8.85
N PRO A 21 -19.87 46.65 9.81
CA PRO A 21 -18.79 45.73 9.51
C PRO A 21 -19.30 44.72 8.49
N LEU A 22 -18.64 44.66 7.34
CA LEU A 22 -18.80 43.58 6.38
C LEU A 22 -18.60 42.27 7.15
N ALA A 23 -19.66 41.48 7.25
CA ALA A 23 -19.62 40.18 7.92
C ALA A 23 -18.51 39.35 7.28
N VAL A 24 -17.48 39.03 8.08
CA VAL A 24 -16.41 38.11 7.69
C VAL A 24 -17.08 36.76 7.39
N PRO A 25 -16.87 36.14 6.22
CA PRO A 25 -17.43 34.83 5.94
C PRO A 25 -16.89 33.82 6.97
N PRO A 26 -17.72 32.87 7.44
CA PRO A 26 -17.26 31.85 8.36
C PRO A 26 -16.12 31.03 7.73
N PRO A 27 -15.16 30.55 8.53
CA PRO A 27 -14.14 29.64 8.01
C PRO A 27 -14.79 28.37 7.44
N PRO A 28 -14.20 27.79 6.38
CA PRO A 28 -14.69 26.51 5.87
C PRO A 28 -14.59 25.44 6.97
N PRO A 29 -15.51 24.46 6.99
CA PRO A 29 -15.43 23.36 7.91
C PRO A 29 -14.11 22.58 7.72
N PRO A 30 -13.57 21.97 8.77
CA PRO A 30 -12.41 21.11 8.65
C PRO A 30 -12.71 19.95 7.67
N PRO A 31 -11.69 19.47 6.95
CA PRO A 31 -11.88 18.29 6.11
C PRO A 31 -12.34 17.11 6.97
N PRO A 32 -13.22 16.24 6.45
CA PRO A 32 -13.61 15.04 7.16
C PRO A 32 -12.36 14.19 7.46
N PRO A 33 -12.35 13.44 8.57
CA PRO A 33 -11.29 12.47 8.82
C PRO A 33 -11.19 11.49 7.64
N PRO A 34 -9.99 10.99 7.31
CA PRO A 34 -9.85 9.95 6.29
C PRO A 34 -10.74 8.78 6.70
N SER A 35 -11.67 8.40 5.83
CA SER A 35 -12.49 7.21 6.03
C SER A 35 -11.57 6.02 6.32
N PRO A 36 -11.82 5.20 7.35
CA PRO A 36 -11.11 3.94 7.48
C PRO A 36 -11.31 3.17 6.18
N VAL A 37 -10.20 2.80 5.55
CA VAL A 37 -10.20 1.95 4.37
C VAL A 37 -11.07 0.73 4.64
N PRO A 38 -11.93 0.31 3.70
CA PRO A 38 -12.69 -0.91 3.88
C PRO A 38 -11.70 -2.07 3.99
N VAL A 39 -11.58 -2.64 5.19
CA VAL A 39 -11.03 -3.98 5.40
C VAL A 39 -11.95 -4.93 4.63
N SER A 40 -11.58 -5.23 3.38
CA SER A 40 -12.25 -6.24 2.57
C SER A 40 -12.20 -7.57 3.31
N PRO A 41 -13.35 -8.21 3.62
CA PRO A 41 -13.36 -9.59 4.04
C PRO A 41 -13.30 -10.45 2.78
N SER A 42 -12.11 -10.95 2.41
CA SER A 42 -11.99 -12.00 1.39
C SER A 42 -11.63 -13.34 2.06
N PRO A 43 -12.50 -14.37 1.92
CA PRO A 43 -12.28 -15.69 2.50
C PRO A 43 -11.43 -16.59 1.59
N ALA A 44 -10.71 -17.49 2.28
CA ALA A 44 -10.19 -18.79 1.84
C ALA A 44 -9.05 -18.85 0.80
N SER A 45 -7.88 -19.17 1.36
CA SER A 45 -6.91 -20.13 0.83
C SER A 45 -5.99 -19.65 -0.28
N SER A 46 -4.95 -18.91 0.10
CA SER A 46 -3.55 -19.17 -0.27
C SER A 46 -2.66 -18.18 0.47
N GLY A 47 -2.68 -18.26 1.81
CA GLY A 47 -1.59 -17.71 2.60
C GLY A 47 -0.27 -18.32 2.15
N ILE A 48 0.82 -17.89 2.77
CA ILE A 48 2.12 -18.45 2.42
C ILE A 48 2.05 -19.99 2.55
N PRO A 49 2.52 -20.78 1.58
CA PRO A 49 2.53 -22.24 1.70
C PRO A 49 3.33 -22.68 2.93
N THR A 50 3.02 -23.84 3.51
CA THR A 50 3.70 -24.38 4.72
C THR A 50 5.24 -24.38 4.62
N GLY A 51 5.77 -24.56 3.41
CA GLY A 51 7.21 -24.53 3.13
C GLY A 51 7.83 -23.13 3.10
N GLY A 52 7.05 -22.06 3.22
CA GLY A 52 7.49 -20.68 2.99
C GLY A 52 7.73 -20.38 1.51
N VAL A 53 7.87 -19.09 1.18
CA VAL A 53 8.17 -18.64 -0.18
C VAL A 53 9.35 -17.68 -0.23
N LEU A 54 10.16 -17.77 -1.28
CA LEU A 54 11.23 -16.82 -1.51
C LEU A 54 10.69 -15.49 -2.03
N VAL A 55 11.35 -14.44 -1.57
CA VAL A 55 11.31 -13.13 -2.19
C VAL A 55 12.66 -12.93 -2.88
N LEU A 56 12.60 -12.61 -4.17
CA LEU A 56 13.77 -12.35 -4.99
C LEU A 56 13.94 -10.85 -5.22
N ARG A 57 15.12 -10.43 -5.69
CA ARG A 57 15.24 -9.11 -6.33
C ARG A 57 14.43 -9.09 -7.63
N GLY A 58 13.72 -7.99 -7.87
CA GLY A 58 13.04 -7.78 -9.14
C GLY A 58 13.97 -7.69 -10.35
N SER A 59 15.27 -7.46 -10.15
CA SER A 59 16.31 -7.50 -11.18
C SER A 59 17.13 -8.80 -11.20
N ALA A 60 16.74 -9.82 -10.43
CA ALA A 60 17.43 -11.09 -10.40
C ALA A 60 17.41 -11.80 -11.78
N THR A 61 18.52 -12.46 -12.12
CA THR A 61 18.64 -13.37 -13.27
C THR A 61 18.56 -14.84 -12.89
N THR A 62 18.78 -15.12 -11.62
CA THR A 62 18.84 -16.47 -11.05
C THR A 62 17.97 -16.50 -9.79
N ASN A 63 17.61 -17.69 -9.36
CA ASN A 63 16.77 -17.88 -8.18
C ASN A 63 17.60 -18.29 -6.94
N THR A 64 18.88 -17.93 -6.91
CA THR A 64 19.84 -18.45 -5.92
C THR A 64 20.88 -17.40 -5.54
N GLY A 65 21.51 -17.61 -4.38
CA GLY A 65 22.60 -16.77 -3.88
C GLY A 65 22.12 -15.34 -3.65
N ASN A 66 22.85 -14.38 -4.21
CA ASN A 66 22.57 -12.95 -4.00
C ASN A 66 21.23 -12.50 -4.61
N SER A 67 20.56 -13.32 -5.43
CA SER A 67 19.24 -12.99 -5.98
C SER A 67 18.10 -13.13 -4.97
N VAL A 68 18.32 -13.93 -3.91
CA VAL A 68 17.38 -14.18 -2.83
C VAL A 68 17.53 -13.10 -1.77
N LEU A 69 16.44 -12.43 -1.43
CA LEU A 69 16.42 -11.38 -0.40
C LEU A 69 15.99 -11.92 0.95
N GLY A 70 15.07 -12.88 0.94
CA GLY A 70 14.54 -13.46 2.15
C GLY A 70 13.44 -14.46 1.85
N CYS A 71 12.85 -14.94 2.93
CA CYS A 71 11.88 -16.00 2.93
C CYS A 71 10.71 -15.60 3.81
N LEU A 72 9.50 -15.71 3.25
CA LEU A 72 8.27 -15.45 3.98
C LEU A 72 7.78 -16.78 4.54
N ARG A 73 7.45 -16.80 5.84
CA ARG A 73 6.90 -17.94 6.56
C ARG A 73 5.41 -17.76 6.81
N PRO A 74 4.61 -18.83 6.70
CA PRO A 74 3.21 -18.76 7.11
C PRO A 74 3.08 -18.59 8.63
N GLY A 75 2.08 -17.82 9.03
CA GLY A 75 1.79 -17.41 10.41
C GLY A 75 2.64 -16.24 10.92
N GLU A 76 3.75 -15.93 10.26
CA GLU A 76 4.70 -14.89 10.68
C GLU A 76 4.77 -13.75 9.66
N ASP A 77 4.84 -14.08 8.37
CA ASP A 77 5.04 -13.14 7.27
C ASP A 77 3.81 -12.95 6.37
N ASP A 78 2.64 -13.45 6.75
CA ASP A 78 1.43 -13.34 5.90
C ASP A 78 1.04 -11.88 5.61
N ASP A 79 1.40 -10.96 6.51
CA ASP A 79 1.20 -9.52 6.37
C ASP A 79 2.45 -8.78 5.83
N THR A 80 3.52 -9.50 5.49
CA THR A 80 4.77 -8.90 5.02
C THR A 80 4.60 -8.33 3.61
N LYS A 81 4.72 -7.00 3.53
CA LYS A 81 4.59 -6.20 2.29
C LYS A 81 5.90 -5.56 1.84
N THR A 82 6.93 -5.65 2.69
CA THR A 82 8.22 -5.00 2.47
C THR A 82 9.36 -5.93 2.82
N MET A 83 10.44 -5.91 2.03
CA MET A 83 11.67 -6.64 2.30
C MET A 83 12.90 -5.81 1.92
N ALA A 84 13.91 -5.81 2.78
CA ALA A 84 15.16 -5.12 2.51
C ALA A 84 16.00 -5.83 1.42
N GLY A 85 16.96 -5.12 0.83
CA GLY A 85 17.95 -5.67 -0.10
C GLY A 85 17.71 -5.37 -1.59
N ALA A 86 16.68 -4.58 -1.91
CA ALA A 86 16.55 -3.85 -3.17
C ALA A 86 16.63 -2.32 -2.94
N GLN A 87 16.54 -1.53 -4.01
CA GLN A 87 16.56 -0.07 -3.91
C GLN A 87 15.35 0.48 -3.14
N TYR A 88 14.19 -0.17 -3.30
CA TYR A 88 12.98 0.13 -2.54
C TYR A 88 12.50 -1.11 -1.80
N PRO A 89 11.99 -1.00 -0.56
CA PRO A 89 11.66 -2.16 0.24
C PRO A 89 10.30 -2.77 -0.11
N SER A 90 9.36 -2.05 -0.73
CA SER A 90 8.03 -2.59 -1.05
C SER A 90 8.11 -3.76 -2.03
N ILE A 91 7.48 -4.88 -1.69
CA ILE A 91 7.49 -6.11 -2.49
C ILE A 91 6.43 -6.01 -3.58
N ALA A 92 6.86 -6.15 -4.83
CA ALA A 92 5.99 -6.12 -5.98
C ALA A 92 5.45 -7.52 -6.31
N GLY A 93 4.18 -7.57 -6.71
CA GLY A 93 3.59 -8.76 -7.30
C GLY A 93 4.09 -8.99 -8.72
N GLN A 94 4.30 -10.25 -9.09
CA GLN A 94 4.59 -10.62 -10.47
C GLN A 94 3.94 -11.95 -10.82
N CYS A 95 3.34 -11.98 -11.99
CA CYS A 95 2.56 -13.11 -12.44
C CYS A 95 3.24 -13.79 -13.62
N CYS A 96 3.05 -15.10 -13.71
CA CYS A 96 3.46 -15.93 -14.81
C CYS A 96 2.25 -16.69 -15.33
N THR A 97 2.24 -16.97 -16.62
CA THR A 97 1.33 -17.99 -17.15
C THR A 97 1.78 -19.37 -16.68
N SER A 98 0.91 -20.37 -16.77
CA SER A 98 1.29 -21.77 -16.50
C SER A 98 2.34 -22.32 -17.46
N ALA A 99 2.61 -21.62 -18.57
CA ALA A 99 3.73 -21.89 -19.47
C ALA A 99 5.05 -21.19 -19.02
N GLY A 100 5.06 -20.51 -17.88
CA GLY A 100 6.23 -19.80 -17.34
C GLY A 100 6.49 -18.43 -18.00
N ARG A 101 5.51 -17.85 -18.71
CA ARG A 101 5.70 -16.54 -19.36
C ARG A 101 5.48 -15.42 -18.35
N CYS A 102 6.54 -14.64 -18.13
CA CYS A 102 6.55 -13.48 -17.25
C CYS A 102 5.61 -12.35 -17.68
N GLN A 103 4.74 -11.93 -16.76
CA GLN A 103 3.73 -10.89 -16.93
C GLN A 103 3.70 -10.00 -15.68
N ARG A 104 4.41 -8.86 -15.71
CA ARG A 104 4.24 -7.79 -14.71
C ARG A 104 3.11 -6.82 -15.06
N LYS A 105 2.70 -6.83 -16.33
CA LYS A 105 1.56 -6.09 -16.85
C LYS A 105 0.56 -7.06 -17.46
N PHE A 106 -0.71 -6.87 -17.13
CA PHE A 106 -1.81 -7.52 -17.81
C PHE A 106 -2.73 -6.44 -18.35
N ASN A 107 -3.00 -6.45 -19.66
CA ASN A 107 -3.81 -5.42 -20.32
C ASN A 107 -3.38 -3.97 -20.00
N ASN A 108 -2.06 -3.71 -20.02
CA ASN A 108 -1.40 -2.46 -19.62
C ASN A 108 -1.49 -2.08 -18.12
N VAL A 109 -2.10 -2.88 -17.27
CA VAL A 109 -2.19 -2.66 -15.82
C VAL A 109 -1.12 -3.47 -15.09
N CYS A 110 -0.40 -2.83 -14.15
CA CYS A 110 0.62 -3.48 -13.33
C CYS A 110 -0.02 -4.26 -12.17
N VAL A 111 0.58 -5.38 -11.77
CA VAL A 111 0.03 -6.26 -10.71
C VAL A 111 -0.12 -5.55 -9.36
N ALA A 112 0.83 -4.68 -9.01
CA ALA A 112 0.91 -3.91 -7.77
C ALA A 112 1.05 -2.40 -8.05
N GLU A 113 0.33 -1.89 -9.06
CA GLU A 113 0.45 -0.52 -9.59
C GLU A 113 1.87 -0.17 -10.13
N PRO A 114 2.01 0.82 -11.02
CA PRO A 114 3.33 1.24 -11.50
C PRO A 114 4.14 1.91 -10.39
N SER A 115 5.42 1.53 -10.24
CA SER A 115 6.29 2.19 -9.27
C SER A 115 6.56 3.64 -9.66
N THR A 116 6.13 4.57 -8.83
CA THR A 116 6.33 6.01 -9.00
C THR A 116 7.23 6.50 -7.87
N ASN A 117 8.46 6.91 -8.18
CA ASN A 117 9.48 7.26 -7.18
C ASN A 117 9.75 6.19 -6.11
N GLY A 118 9.53 4.91 -6.44
CA GLY A 118 9.71 3.80 -5.49
C GLY A 118 8.50 3.51 -4.63
N VAL A 119 7.37 4.15 -4.90
CA VAL A 119 6.08 3.86 -4.26
C VAL A 119 5.27 2.98 -5.20
N ILE A 120 4.83 1.83 -4.69
CA ILE A 120 3.93 0.86 -5.35
C ILE A 120 2.79 0.51 -4.39
N GLU A 121 1.75 -0.14 -4.90
CA GLU A 121 0.71 -0.74 -4.06
C GLU A 121 1.35 -1.81 -3.15
N GLN A 122 1.18 -1.65 -1.84
CA GLN A 122 1.72 -2.60 -0.86
C GLN A 122 0.79 -3.80 -0.74
N LEU A 123 1.09 -4.84 -1.50
CA LEU A 123 0.42 -6.12 -1.44
C LEU A 123 1.20 -7.08 -0.56
N ASN A 124 0.50 -7.90 0.22
CA ASN A 124 1.10 -9.07 0.84
C ASN A 124 1.11 -10.25 -0.15
N PHE A 125 1.66 -11.40 0.27
CA PHE A 125 1.76 -12.58 -0.59
C PHE A 125 0.40 -13.06 -1.11
N ALA A 126 -0.61 -13.15 -0.23
CA ALA A 126 -1.94 -13.62 -0.57
C ALA A 126 -2.66 -12.66 -1.53
N GLU A 127 -2.52 -11.35 -1.32
CA GLU A 127 -3.06 -10.31 -2.20
C GLU A 127 -2.39 -10.36 -3.58
N ALA A 128 -1.06 -10.51 -3.64
CA ALA A 128 -0.33 -10.66 -4.89
C ALA A 128 -0.75 -11.95 -5.64
N ALA A 129 -0.92 -13.06 -4.92
CA ALA A 129 -1.43 -14.32 -5.46
C ALA A 129 -2.84 -14.15 -6.04
N ALA A 130 -3.74 -13.50 -5.29
CA ALA A 130 -5.11 -13.25 -5.70
C ALA A 130 -5.19 -12.33 -6.93
N ARG A 131 -4.32 -11.31 -7.01
CA ARG A 131 -4.19 -10.46 -8.20
C ARG A 131 -3.79 -11.28 -9.42
N CYS A 132 -2.80 -12.16 -9.30
CA CYS A 132 -2.43 -13.06 -10.39
C CYS A 132 -3.59 -14.00 -10.78
N ALA A 133 -4.24 -14.61 -9.80
CA ALA A 133 -5.37 -15.52 -10.02
C ALA A 133 -6.56 -14.82 -10.72
N SER A 134 -6.80 -13.54 -10.42
CA SER A 134 -7.82 -12.72 -11.09
C SER A 134 -7.57 -12.56 -12.59
N PHE A 135 -6.31 -12.64 -13.02
CA PHE A 135 -5.91 -12.62 -14.42
C PHE A 135 -5.77 -14.03 -15.03
N SER A 136 -6.19 -15.08 -14.33
CA SER A 136 -5.90 -16.48 -14.67
C SER A 136 -4.40 -16.77 -14.81
N LEU A 137 -3.59 -16.11 -13.99
CA LEU A 137 -2.15 -16.29 -13.88
C LEU A 137 -1.79 -16.78 -12.48
N GLU A 138 -0.53 -17.16 -12.30
CA GLU A 138 0.02 -17.63 -11.03
C GLU A 138 1.26 -16.83 -10.65
N LEU A 139 1.70 -16.88 -9.39
CA LEU A 139 2.99 -16.31 -9.00
C LEU A 139 4.12 -17.01 -9.76
N CYS A 140 5.14 -16.24 -10.13
CA CYS A 140 6.28 -16.79 -10.86
C CYS A 140 7.25 -17.57 -9.97
N GLU A 141 7.96 -18.51 -10.59
CA GLU A 141 9.13 -19.19 -10.00
C GLU A 141 10.46 -18.49 -10.31
N GLN A 142 10.42 -17.25 -10.77
CA GLN A 142 11.59 -16.52 -11.24
C GLN A 142 11.32 -15.04 -11.25
N SER A 143 12.34 -14.20 -11.23
CA SER A 143 12.15 -12.76 -11.37
C SER A 143 11.83 -12.37 -12.82
N CYS A 144 10.76 -11.60 -13.02
CA CYS A 144 10.34 -11.15 -14.36
C CYS A 144 11.05 -9.87 -14.80
N ARG A 145 12.38 -9.88 -14.70
CA ARG A 145 13.22 -8.72 -14.96
C ARG A 145 12.94 -8.08 -16.32
N GLY A 146 12.87 -6.74 -16.34
CA GLY A 146 12.77 -5.96 -17.57
C GLY A 146 11.40 -6.00 -18.26
N THR A 147 10.38 -6.56 -17.63
CA THR A 147 9.00 -6.63 -18.20
C THR A 147 8.13 -5.40 -17.87
N GLY A 148 8.72 -4.36 -17.26
CA GLY A 148 8.06 -3.08 -17.00
C GLY A 148 7.67 -2.86 -15.52
N CYS A 149 6.84 -1.83 -15.28
CA CYS A 149 6.35 -1.38 -13.97
C CYS A 149 7.43 -0.92 -12.97
N LEU A 150 8.69 -0.83 -13.41
CA LEU A 150 9.86 -0.46 -12.59
C LEU A 150 10.11 -1.39 -11.39
N TYR A 151 9.55 -2.60 -11.41
CA TYR A 151 9.72 -3.60 -10.33
C TYR A 151 11.14 -4.15 -10.24
N ASP A 152 12.01 -3.88 -11.22
CA ASP A 152 13.43 -4.28 -11.17
C ASP A 152 14.19 -3.70 -9.97
N ARG A 153 13.67 -2.60 -9.42
CA ARG A 153 14.20 -1.88 -8.25
C ARG A 153 13.57 -2.32 -6.91
N HIS A 154 12.59 -3.20 -6.98
CA HIS A 154 11.82 -3.70 -5.84
C HIS A 154 12.10 -5.20 -5.60
N PRO A 155 11.91 -5.71 -4.37
CA PRO A 155 11.71 -7.13 -4.15
C PRO A 155 10.47 -7.62 -4.90
N VAL A 156 10.42 -8.91 -5.20
CA VAL A 156 9.28 -9.53 -5.90
C VAL A 156 8.86 -10.81 -5.21
N PHE A 157 7.55 -10.99 -5.04
CA PHE A 157 6.98 -12.25 -4.57
C PHE A 157 7.19 -13.35 -5.61
N THR A 158 7.52 -14.54 -5.16
CA THR A 158 7.62 -15.74 -6.00
C THR A 158 6.89 -16.90 -5.36
N LYS A 159 6.58 -17.94 -6.13
CA LYS A 159 6.07 -19.21 -5.59
C LYS A 159 7.18 -20.23 -5.31
N LEU A 160 8.45 -19.81 -5.34
CA LEU A 160 9.56 -20.70 -5.03
C LEU A 160 9.54 -21.07 -3.55
N PRO A 161 9.64 -22.36 -3.19
CA PRO A 161 9.69 -22.77 -1.80
C PRO A 161 10.97 -22.29 -1.15
N CYS A 162 10.90 -21.84 0.10
CA CYS A 162 12.10 -21.51 0.87
C CYS A 162 13.08 -22.67 0.91
N PRO A 163 14.40 -22.41 0.82
CA PRO A 163 15.36 -23.48 1.04
C PRO A 163 15.12 -24.03 2.44
N THR A 164 14.73 -25.29 2.54
CA THR A 164 14.88 -26.04 3.78
C THR A 164 16.34 -25.92 4.14
N ALA A 165 16.65 -25.44 5.35
CA ALA A 165 18.02 -25.39 5.84
C ALA A 165 18.73 -26.69 5.44
N PRO A 166 19.96 -26.64 4.90
CA PRO A 166 20.64 -27.86 4.49
C PRO A 166 20.69 -28.75 5.73
N ASN A 167 19.87 -29.81 5.72
CA ASN A 167 19.98 -30.83 6.73
C ASN A 167 21.41 -31.34 6.56
N SER A 168 22.19 -31.23 7.63
CA SER A 168 23.57 -31.68 7.70
C SER A 168 23.66 -33.13 7.27
N THR A 169 23.80 -33.41 5.98
CA THR A 169 24.49 -34.61 5.52
C THR A 169 25.97 -34.27 5.64
N SER A 170 26.44 -34.30 6.89
CA SER A 170 27.86 -34.39 7.21
C SER A 170 28.40 -35.66 6.53
N PRO A 171 29.57 -35.59 5.88
CA PRO A 171 30.25 -36.76 5.34
C PRO A 171 30.60 -37.77 6.43
#